data_AF-F4XUX7-F1
#
_entry.id   AF-F4XUX7-F1
#
_cell.length_a   1.000
_cell.length_b   1.000
_cell.length_c   1.000
_cell.angle_alpha   90.00
_cell.angle_beta   90.00
_cell.angle_gamma   90.00
#
_symmetry.space_group_name_H-M   'P 1'
#
loop_
_entity.id
_entity.type
_entity.pdbx_description
1 polymer ?
#
loop_
_entity_poly.entity_id
_entity_poly.type
_entity_poly.pdbx_seq_one_letter_code
_entity_poly.pdbx_strand_id
1 'polypeptide(L)'
;MNNQQSQQQQFIEYIADQIFPISKRSETQKLCFLLRFSPENWQEENVDIARKMDEKLGGFNEQSINATLAEVLKKLKKQFGEEMNKNGVNWENKRGRPADDKQSPWRIAYGWLWDHKFPYWQMDGLWQTLIKKAASPSHWLRFTPDSIKGMVGPTRKKHEIVVDVP
;
A
#
# COMPACT_ATOMS: atom_id res chain seq x y z
N MET A 1 2.66 -21.81 -14.41
CA MET A 1 1.42 -21.08 -14.08
C MET A 1 1.83 -19.79 -13.38
N ASN A 2 1.75 -18.65 -14.09
CA ASN A 2 2.23 -17.37 -13.57
C ASN A 2 1.22 -16.84 -12.55
N ASN A 3 1.49 -17.05 -11.28
CA ASN A 3 0.69 -16.55 -10.17
C ASN A 3 1.00 -15.05 -10.00
N GLN A 4 0.44 -14.21 -10.87
CA GLN A 4 0.42 -12.76 -10.62
C GLN A 4 -0.59 -12.50 -9.51
N GLN A 5 -0.12 -12.55 -8.25
CA GLN A 5 -0.89 -12.02 -7.13
C GLN A 5 -1.19 -10.54 -7.42
N SER A 6 -2.44 -10.13 -7.23
CA SER A 6 -2.82 -8.72 -7.34
C SER A 6 -2.00 -7.88 -6.34
N GLN A 7 -1.73 -6.61 -6.65
CA GLN A 7 -1.01 -5.71 -5.73
C GLN A 7 -1.70 -5.61 -4.37
N GLN A 8 -3.03 -5.75 -4.36
CA GLN A 8 -3.84 -5.81 -3.15
C GLN A 8 -3.49 -7.04 -2.30
N GLN A 9 -3.38 -8.22 -2.92
CA GLN A 9 -2.99 -9.45 -2.22
C GLN A 9 -1.58 -9.33 -1.63
N GLN A 10 -0.62 -8.80 -2.41
CA GLN A 10 0.75 -8.56 -1.94
C GLN A 10 0.79 -7.59 -0.76
N PHE A 11 -0.04 -6.54 -0.78
CA PHE A 11 -0.13 -5.58 0.31
C PHE A 11 -0.67 -6.21 1.59
N ILE A 12 -1.77 -6.97 1.53
CA ILE A 12 -2.32 -7.60 2.75
C ILE A 12 -1.33 -8.62 3.29
N GLU A 13 -0.67 -9.41 2.43
CA GLU A 13 0.37 -10.35 2.86
C GLU A 13 1.54 -9.63 3.54
N TYR A 14 2.00 -8.50 2.98
CA TYR A 14 3.00 -7.64 3.60
C TYR A 14 2.57 -7.15 4.98
N ILE A 15 1.34 -6.64 5.13
CA ILE A 15 0.82 -6.20 6.44
C ILE A 15 0.69 -7.38 7.41
N ALA A 16 0.22 -8.53 6.92
CA ALA A 16 0.07 -9.74 7.72
C ALA A 16 1.41 -10.20 8.30
N ASP A 17 2.48 -10.15 7.52
CA ASP A 17 3.83 -10.51 7.97
C ASP A 17 4.37 -9.52 9.02
N GLN A 18 3.97 -8.25 8.99
CA GLN A 18 4.37 -7.27 10.00
C GLN A 18 3.64 -7.46 11.34
N ILE A 19 2.35 -7.80 11.31
CA ILE A 19 1.54 -7.94 12.55
C ILE A 19 1.59 -9.36 13.14
N PHE A 20 1.96 -10.36 12.35
CA PHE A 20 2.10 -11.76 12.75
C PHE A 20 3.53 -12.26 12.53
N PRO A 21 4.47 -12.06 13.48
CA PRO A 21 5.79 -12.66 13.38
C PRO A 21 5.68 -14.19 13.33
N ILE A 22 6.63 -14.82 12.63
CA ILE A 22 6.68 -16.26 12.31
C ILE A 22 6.51 -17.09 13.59
N SER A 23 5.29 -17.55 13.85
CA SER A 23 4.95 -18.37 15.02
C SER A 23 3.71 -19.20 14.72
N LYS A 24 3.74 -20.51 15.01
CA LYS A 24 2.62 -21.43 14.69
C LYS A 24 1.26 -21.04 15.31
N ARG A 25 1.26 -20.32 16.43
CA ARG A 25 0.02 -19.84 17.08
C ARG A 25 -0.65 -18.67 16.34
N SER A 26 0.06 -18.00 15.42
CA SER A 26 -0.48 -16.87 14.68
C SER A 26 -1.15 -17.28 13.36
N GLU A 27 -1.05 -18.54 12.93
CA GLU A 27 -1.55 -19.02 11.62
C GLU A 27 -3.06 -18.75 11.45
N THR A 28 -3.87 -19.10 12.46
CA THR A 28 -5.32 -18.89 12.44
C THR A 28 -5.68 -17.40 12.40
N GLN A 29 -4.96 -16.56 13.15
CA GLN A 29 -5.20 -15.12 13.18
C GLN A 29 -4.72 -14.45 11.89
N LYS A 30 -3.61 -14.92 11.33
CA LYS A 30 -3.08 -14.51 10.02
C LYS A 30 -4.08 -14.84 8.93
N LEU A 31 -4.62 -16.06 8.91
CA LEU A 31 -5.64 -16.45 7.95
C LEU A 31 -6.91 -15.63 8.10
N CYS A 32 -7.37 -15.39 9.34
CA CYS A 32 -8.51 -14.53 9.64
C CYS A 32 -8.29 -13.12 9.07
N PHE A 33 -7.11 -12.55 9.28
CA PHE A 33 -6.75 -11.25 8.73
C PHE A 33 -6.74 -11.24 7.19
N LEU A 34 -6.05 -12.20 6.57
CA LEU A 34 -5.96 -12.31 5.10
C LEU A 34 -7.35 -12.44 4.46
N LEU A 35 -8.23 -13.25 5.04
CA LEU A 35 -9.59 -13.44 4.53
C LEU A 35 -10.46 -12.21 4.80
N ARG A 36 -10.48 -11.69 6.04
CA ARG A 36 -11.41 -10.61 6.41
C ARG A 36 -11.08 -9.28 5.77
N PHE A 37 -9.80 -8.99 5.62
CA PHE A 37 -9.34 -7.71 5.06
C PHE A 37 -9.13 -7.76 3.55
N SER A 38 -9.41 -8.90 2.90
CA SER A 38 -9.42 -8.98 1.44
C SER A 38 -10.54 -8.13 0.83
N PRO A 39 -10.28 -7.37 -0.25
CA PRO A 39 -11.30 -6.58 -0.94
C PRO A 39 -12.48 -7.43 -1.42
N GLU A 40 -12.21 -8.69 -1.77
CA GLU A 40 -13.22 -9.64 -2.25
C GLU A 40 -14.25 -9.99 -1.15
N ASN A 41 -13.84 -9.95 0.12
CA ASN A 41 -14.65 -10.40 1.25
C ASN A 41 -15.15 -9.24 2.13
N TRP A 42 -15.03 -7.99 1.67
CA TRP A 42 -15.38 -6.79 2.46
C TRP A 42 -16.86 -6.77 2.88
N GLN A 43 -17.75 -7.27 2.03
CA GLN A 43 -19.20 -7.28 2.30
C GLN A 43 -19.65 -8.52 3.08
N GLU A 44 -18.79 -9.53 3.23
CA GLU A 44 -19.18 -10.80 3.84
C GLU A 44 -19.43 -10.66 5.33
N GLU A 45 -20.25 -11.54 5.89
CA GLU A 45 -20.46 -11.59 7.33
C GLU A 45 -19.32 -12.36 8.02
N ASN A 46 -19.16 -12.14 9.33
CA ASN A 46 -18.13 -12.86 10.08
C ASN A 46 -18.35 -14.39 10.05
N VAL A 47 -19.61 -14.85 9.90
CA VAL A 47 -19.96 -16.27 9.79
C VAL A 47 -19.39 -16.88 8.50
N ASP A 48 -19.53 -16.18 7.37
CA ASP A 48 -18.97 -16.64 6.09
C ASP A 48 -17.45 -16.72 6.11
N ILE A 49 -16.80 -15.73 6.73
CA ILE A 49 -15.35 -15.74 6.94
C ILE A 49 -14.93 -16.93 7.80
N ALA A 50 -15.70 -17.21 8.85
CA ALA A 50 -15.41 -18.33 9.73
C ALA A 50 -15.55 -19.68 9.02
N ARG A 51 -16.56 -19.85 8.18
CA ARG A 51 -16.72 -21.03 7.32
C ARG A 51 -15.56 -21.20 6.35
N LYS A 52 -15.11 -20.12 5.70
CA LYS A 52 -13.91 -20.13 4.83
C LYS A 52 -12.63 -20.46 5.60
N MET A 53 -12.55 -20.08 6.88
CA MET A 53 -11.44 -20.47 7.75
C MET A 53 -11.51 -21.95 8.11
N ASP A 54 -12.70 -22.48 8.40
CA ASP A 54 -12.90 -23.89 8.71
C ASP A 54 -12.57 -24.79 7.51
N GLU A 55 -13.00 -24.41 6.30
CA GLU A 55 -12.63 -25.12 5.07
C GLU A 55 -11.11 -25.21 4.86
N LYS A 56 -10.36 -24.19 5.30
CA LYS A 56 -8.89 -24.14 5.15
C LYS A 56 -8.12 -24.77 6.31
N LEU A 57 -8.67 -24.75 7.52
CA LEU A 57 -8.00 -25.23 8.74
C LEU A 57 -8.49 -26.61 9.21
N GLY A 58 -9.68 -27.04 8.77
CA GLY A 58 -10.30 -28.33 9.09
C GLY A 58 -10.72 -28.50 10.56
N GLY A 59 -11.19 -27.43 11.22
CA GLY A 59 -11.53 -27.46 12.64
C GLY A 59 -11.62 -26.10 13.34
N PHE A 60 -11.95 -25.04 12.60
CA PHE A 60 -12.12 -23.70 13.17
C PHE A 60 -13.53 -23.54 13.76
N ASN A 61 -13.64 -23.14 15.03
CA ASN A 61 -14.93 -22.88 15.66
C ASN A 61 -15.48 -21.52 15.22
N GLU A 62 -16.59 -21.51 14.48
CA GLU A 62 -17.23 -20.29 14.00
C GLU A 62 -17.59 -19.30 15.11
N GLN A 63 -17.98 -19.78 16.28
CA GLN A 63 -18.31 -18.93 17.43
C GLN A 63 -17.11 -18.12 17.94
N SER A 64 -15.89 -18.58 17.63
CA SER A 64 -14.64 -17.94 18.03
C SER A 64 -14.19 -16.83 17.06
N ILE A 65 -14.91 -16.59 15.96
CA ILE A 65 -14.50 -15.60 14.95
C ILE A 65 -14.38 -14.19 15.52
N ASN A 66 -15.34 -13.77 16.36
CA ASN A 66 -15.33 -12.43 16.94
C ASN A 66 -14.15 -12.25 17.91
N ALA A 67 -13.81 -13.29 18.69
CA ALA A 67 -12.66 -13.28 19.58
C ALA A 67 -11.35 -13.26 18.78
N THR A 68 -11.26 -14.08 17.72
CA THR A 68 -10.11 -14.12 16.82
C THR A 68 -9.91 -12.76 16.15
N LEU A 69 -10.97 -12.15 15.64
CA LEU A 69 -10.96 -10.84 15.00
C LEU A 69 -10.54 -9.73 16.00
N ALA A 70 -11.00 -9.79 17.25
CA ALA A 70 -10.57 -8.85 18.28
C ALA A 70 -9.05 -8.92 18.55
N GLU A 71 -8.48 -10.13 18.57
CA GLU A 71 -7.03 -10.31 18.70
C GLU A 71 -6.25 -9.83 17.47
N VAL A 72 -6.78 -10.05 16.26
CA VAL A 72 -6.24 -9.49 15.02
C VAL A 72 -6.19 -7.96 15.10
N LEU A 73 -7.30 -7.33 15.48
CA LEU A 73 -7.38 -5.87 15.63
C LEU A 73 -6.43 -5.34 16.71
N LYS A 74 -6.29 -6.06 17.83
CA LYS A 74 -5.35 -5.70 18.89
C LYS A 74 -3.90 -5.69 18.38
N LYS A 75 -3.51 -6.67 17.58
CA LYS A 75 -2.18 -6.72 16.95
C LYS A 75 -1.99 -5.61 15.92
N LEU A 76 -3.00 -5.37 15.11
CA LEU A 76 -3.01 -4.26 14.15
C LEU A 76 -2.85 -2.91 14.88
N LYS A 77 -3.54 -2.73 16.02
CA LYS A 77 -3.41 -1.53 16.89
C LYS A 77 -2.01 -1.40 17.46
N LYS A 78 -1.45 -2.51 17.93
CA LYS A 78 -0.13 -2.52 18.55
C LYS A 78 0.94 -2.09 17.54
N GLN A 79 0.82 -2.52 16.29
CA GLN A 79 1.81 -2.22 15.26
C GLN A 79 1.60 -0.85 14.59
N PHE A 80 0.35 -0.49 14.28
CA PHE A 80 0.02 0.69 13.48
C PHE A 80 -0.85 1.72 14.21
N GLY A 81 -1.14 1.54 15.49
CA GLY A 81 -2.06 2.41 16.25
C GLY A 81 -1.60 3.87 16.30
N GLU A 82 -0.29 4.13 16.37
CA GLU A 82 0.24 5.49 16.32
C GLU A 82 0.02 6.14 14.95
N GLU A 83 0.24 5.40 13.86
CA GLU A 83 -0.02 5.89 12.51
C GLU A 83 -1.52 6.13 12.28
N MET A 84 -2.36 5.21 12.75
CA MET A 84 -3.82 5.35 12.71
C MET A 84 -4.28 6.59 13.46
N ASN A 85 -3.78 6.83 14.67
CA ASN A 85 -4.09 8.01 15.46
C ASN A 85 -3.66 9.31 14.75
N LYS A 86 -2.48 9.33 14.11
CA LYS A 86 -2.02 10.47 13.30
C LYS A 86 -2.93 10.74 12.10
N ASN A 87 -3.53 9.70 11.54
CA ASN A 87 -4.51 9.80 10.47
C ASN A 87 -5.93 10.11 10.98
N GLY A 88 -6.11 10.43 12.26
CA GLY A 88 -7.40 10.75 12.87
C GLY A 88 -8.30 9.53 13.11
N VAL A 89 -7.78 8.32 12.97
CA VAL A 89 -8.53 7.08 13.20
C VAL A 89 -8.46 6.72 14.68
N ASN A 90 -9.50 7.07 15.43
CA ASN A 90 -9.59 6.73 16.84
C ASN A 90 -10.35 5.41 17.04
N TRP A 91 -9.65 4.38 17.53
CA TRP A 91 -10.19 3.08 17.94
C TRP A 91 -10.55 3.01 19.43
N GLU A 92 -10.59 4.14 20.13
CA GLU A 92 -11.03 4.14 21.51
C GLU A 92 -12.48 3.68 21.60
N ASN A 93 -12.64 2.52 22.24
CA ASN A 93 -13.92 1.92 22.55
C ASN A 93 -14.81 2.95 23.23
N LYS A 94 -15.77 3.53 22.50
CA LYS A 94 -17.04 3.89 23.13
C LYS A 94 -17.57 2.57 23.71
N ARG A 95 -17.47 2.40 25.03
CA ARG A 95 -18.02 1.25 25.75
C ARG A 95 -19.47 1.06 25.33
N GLY A 96 -19.77 -0.02 24.63
CA GLY A 96 -21.10 -0.33 24.11
C GLY A 96 -21.05 -1.06 22.77
N ARG A 97 -22.14 -1.75 22.42
CA ARG A 97 -22.36 -2.25 21.06
C ARG A 97 -22.35 -1.03 20.11
N PRO A 98 -21.58 -1.02 19.01
CA PRO A 98 -21.64 0.06 18.04
C PRO A 98 -23.11 0.25 17.62
N ALA A 99 -23.60 1.49 17.67
CA ALA A 99 -24.98 1.80 17.32
C ALA A 99 -25.27 1.59 15.82
N ASP A 100 -24.22 1.45 15.01
CA ASP A 100 -24.29 1.30 13.57
C ASP A 100 -23.19 0.34 13.11
N ASP A 101 -23.50 -0.57 12.19
CA ASP A 101 -22.56 -1.58 11.67
C ASP A 101 -21.33 -0.92 11.02
N LYS A 102 -21.50 0.31 10.52
CA LYS A 102 -20.45 1.16 9.95
C LYS A 102 -19.40 1.60 10.97
N GLN A 103 -19.69 1.54 12.27
CA GLN A 103 -18.76 1.86 13.35
C GLN A 103 -18.06 0.61 13.92
N SER A 104 -18.21 -0.55 13.28
CA SER A 104 -17.49 -1.75 13.68
C SER A 104 -15.98 -1.51 13.64
N PRO A 105 -15.23 -1.82 14.71
CA PRO A 105 -13.78 -1.58 14.76
C PRO A 105 -13.00 -2.16 13.58
N TRP A 106 -13.43 -3.31 13.05
CA TRP A 106 -12.80 -3.92 11.88
C TRP A 106 -13.08 -3.16 10.58
N ARG A 107 -14.25 -2.53 10.41
CA ARG A 107 -14.55 -1.71 9.22
C ARG A 107 -13.74 -0.43 9.22
N ILE A 108 -13.56 0.18 10.38
CA ILE A 108 -12.69 1.35 10.54
C ILE A 108 -11.24 0.98 10.21
N ALA A 109 -10.77 -0.16 10.72
CA ALA A 109 -9.45 -0.70 10.40
C ALA A 109 -9.29 -0.99 8.90
N TYR A 110 -10.31 -1.57 8.28
CA TYR A 110 -10.35 -1.85 6.85
C TYR A 110 -10.25 -0.56 6.04
N GLY A 111 -11.07 0.45 6.35
CA GLY A 111 -11.03 1.75 5.68
C GLY A 111 -9.65 2.38 5.78
N TRP A 112 -9.03 2.41 6.97
CA TRP A 112 -7.68 2.95 7.10
C TRP A 112 -6.64 2.16 6.29
N LEU A 113 -6.73 0.83 6.27
CA LEU A 113 -5.79 -0.01 5.52
C LEU A 113 -5.83 0.29 4.03
N TRP A 114 -7.03 0.43 3.47
CA TRP A 114 -7.21 0.60 2.02
C TRP A 114 -7.19 2.05 1.55
N ASP A 115 -7.72 2.98 2.34
CA ASP A 115 -7.84 4.38 1.94
C ASP A 115 -6.58 5.18 2.28
N HIS A 116 -5.81 4.74 3.27
CA HIS A 116 -4.56 5.41 3.66
C HIS A 116 -3.34 4.53 3.43
N LYS A 117 -3.25 3.38 4.11
CA LYS A 117 -1.99 2.62 4.15
C LYS A 117 -1.62 2.02 2.78
N PHE A 118 -2.59 1.54 2.02
CA PHE A 118 -2.37 0.95 0.69
C PHE A 118 -1.82 1.97 -0.33
N PRO A 119 -2.42 3.16 -0.52
CA PRO A 119 -1.83 4.20 -1.36
C PRO A 119 -0.42 4.60 -0.95
N TYR A 120 -0.16 4.77 0.35
CA TYR A 120 1.18 5.07 0.84
C TYR A 120 2.18 3.96 0.50
N TRP A 121 1.79 2.69 0.70
CA TRP A 121 2.64 1.55 0.35
C TRP A 121 2.93 1.45 -1.15
N GLN A 122 1.92 1.70 -2.01
CA GLN A 122 2.13 1.75 -3.46
C GLN A 122 3.09 2.88 -3.85
N MET A 123 2.94 4.07 -3.24
CA MET A 123 3.80 5.21 -3.48
C MET A 123 5.23 4.96 -3.00
N ASP A 124 5.44 4.27 -1.88
CA ASP A 124 6.76 3.92 -1.37
C ASP A 124 7.50 2.96 -2.34
N GLY A 125 6.79 1.96 -2.87
CA GLY A 125 7.31 1.07 -3.90
C GLY A 125 7.68 1.79 -5.21
N LEU A 126 6.84 2.73 -5.64
CA LEU A 126 7.11 3.58 -6.80
C LEU A 126 8.32 4.49 -6.55
N TRP A 127 8.42 5.09 -5.36
CA TRP A 127 9.53 5.97 -4.98
C TRP A 127 10.87 5.23 -4.95
N GLN A 128 10.92 4.03 -4.37
CA GLN A 128 12.12 3.18 -4.41
C GLN A 128 12.52 2.80 -5.83
N THR A 129 11.54 2.58 -6.72
CA THR A 129 11.81 2.31 -8.14
C THR A 129 12.39 3.53 -8.85
N LEU A 130 11.87 4.73 -8.55
CA LEU A 130 12.39 5.99 -9.09
C LEU A 130 13.80 6.28 -8.58
N ILE A 131 14.08 6.05 -7.29
CA ILE A 131 15.42 6.17 -6.72
C ILE A 131 16.39 5.21 -7.42
N LYS A 132 16.02 3.93 -7.59
CA LYS A 132 16.88 2.96 -8.30
C LYS A 132 17.12 3.34 -9.75
N LYS A 133 16.11 3.88 -10.45
CA LYS A 133 16.26 4.37 -11.83
C LYS A 133 17.15 5.61 -11.90
N ALA A 134 17.04 6.53 -10.94
CA ALA A 134 17.89 7.71 -10.85
C ALA A 134 19.34 7.37 -10.46
N ALA A 135 19.53 6.37 -9.59
CA ALA A 135 20.84 5.88 -9.16
C ALA A 135 21.50 4.92 -10.17
N SER A 136 20.73 4.39 -11.14
CA SER A 136 21.29 3.58 -12.21
C SER A 136 22.19 4.46 -13.09
N PRO A 137 23.41 4.00 -13.43
CA PRO A 137 24.30 4.70 -14.36
C PRO A 137 23.56 4.99 -15.64
N SER A 138 23.40 6.27 -15.89
CA SER A 138 22.33 6.72 -16.71
C SER A 138 22.83 6.82 -18.14
N HIS A 139 22.29 5.99 -19.03
CA HIS A 139 22.61 6.01 -20.46
C HIS A 139 22.07 7.27 -21.18
N TRP A 140 21.50 8.27 -20.47
CA TRP A 140 20.85 9.45 -21.05
C TRP A 140 21.82 10.55 -21.51
N LEU A 141 23.11 10.46 -21.19
CA LEU A 141 24.16 11.34 -21.69
C LEU A 141 25.25 10.52 -22.39
N ARG A 142 24.87 9.72 -23.40
CA ARG A 142 25.82 9.33 -24.44
C ARG A 142 25.75 10.38 -25.54
N PHE A 143 26.68 11.33 -25.51
CA PHE A 143 27.06 12.02 -26.73
C PHE A 143 27.62 10.93 -27.64
N THR A 144 26.83 10.47 -28.62
CA THR A 144 27.40 9.71 -29.73
C THR A 144 28.42 10.64 -30.37
N PRO A 145 29.70 10.25 -30.48
CA PRO A 145 30.63 10.99 -31.30
C PRO A 145 30.25 10.68 -32.75
N ASP A 146 29.14 11.25 -33.22
CA ASP A 146 28.91 11.38 -34.64
C ASP A 146 29.92 12.40 -35.14
N SER A 147 31.09 11.87 -35.49
CA SER A 147 31.92 12.46 -36.52
C SER A 147 31.02 12.69 -37.73
N ILE A 148 30.57 13.95 -37.92
CA ILE A 148 30.41 14.69 -39.19
C ILE A 148 29.41 15.86 -39.01
N LYS A 149 29.92 17.07 -39.28
CA LYS A 149 29.22 18.34 -39.64
C LYS A 149 28.70 19.26 -38.53
N GLY A 150 29.62 20.11 -38.06
CA GLY A 150 29.54 21.58 -38.03
C GLY A 150 28.20 22.26 -37.74
N MET A 151 28.15 22.99 -36.62
CA MET A 151 27.10 23.96 -36.30
C MET A 151 27.22 25.18 -37.24
N VAL A 152 26.28 25.35 -38.16
CA VAL A 152 26.13 26.62 -38.90
C VAL A 152 25.35 27.57 -38.00
N GLY A 153 26.07 28.45 -37.29
CA GLY A 153 25.44 29.56 -36.59
C GLY A 153 24.82 30.54 -37.59
N PRO A 154 23.66 31.16 -37.30
CA PRO A 154 23.11 32.20 -38.14
C PRO A 154 24.12 33.37 -38.21
N THR A 155 24.61 33.65 -39.41
CA THR A 155 25.49 34.80 -39.68
C THR A 155 24.76 36.10 -39.31
N ARG A 156 25.27 36.82 -38.31
CA ARG A 156 24.84 38.20 -38.00
C ARG A 156 25.02 39.07 -39.25
N LYS A 157 23.93 39.62 -39.79
CA LYS A 157 24.00 40.74 -40.73
C LYS A 157 24.60 41.95 -40.00
N LYS A 158 25.82 42.35 -40.37
CA LYS A 158 26.41 43.62 -39.95
C LYS A 158 25.50 44.74 -40.44
N HIS A 159 24.89 45.49 -39.53
CA HIS A 159 24.30 46.77 -39.88
C HIS A 159 25.44 47.77 -39.92
N GLU A 160 25.74 48.29 -41.11
CA GLU A 160 26.60 49.46 -41.26
C GLU A 160 25.84 50.66 -40.71
N ILE A 161 26.36 51.25 -39.65
CA ILE A 161 25.90 52.54 -39.14
C ILE A 161 26.58 53.59 -40.01
N VAL A 162 25.83 54.22 -40.91
CA VAL A 162 26.28 55.44 -41.59
C VAL A 162 26.10 56.59 -40.62
N VAL A 163 27.21 57.12 -40.12
CA VAL A 163 27.22 58.38 -39.35
C VAL A 163 27.43 59.51 -40.36
N ASP A 164 26.37 60.26 -40.63
CA ASP A 164 26.43 61.47 -41.45
C ASP A 164 26.74 62.65 -40.52
N VAL A 165 27.86 63.34 -40.75
CA VAL A 165 28.28 64.51 -39.97
C VAL A 165 28.41 65.70 -40.92
N PRO A 166 27.57 66.73 -40.79
CA PRO A 166 27.88 68.09 -41.24
C PRO A 166 28.70 68.86 -40.20
#